data_AF-A0A9E6B4N1-F1
#
_entry.id   AF-A0A9E6B4N1-F1
#
_cell.length_a   1.000
_cell.length_b   1.000
_cell.length_c   1.000
_cell.angle_alpha   90.00
_cell.angle_beta   90.00
_cell.angle_gamma   90.00
#
_symmetry.space_group_name_H-M   'P 1'
#
loop_
_entity.id
_entity.type
_entity.pdbx_description
1 polymer ?
#
loop_
_entity_poly.entity_id
_entity_poly.type
_entity_poly.pdbx_seq_one_letter_code
_entity_poly.pdbx_strand_id
1 'polypeptide(L)'
;MKKNILRYLSIKHLLLVILATSFSQQLIADEINVSGQAVFVENCASCHSGGFKGWITGAPAIGEKQAWQEFLAKGVDKMSQATIEGVDGMDPMGGCDSCTEEQIVAAVEYLVSQTQ
;
A
#
# COMPACT_ATOMS: atom_id res chain seq x y z
N MET A 1 49.45 -14.26 11.86
CA MET A 1 48.44 -14.70 10.87
C MET A 1 47.03 -14.93 11.44
N LYS A 2 46.84 -15.33 12.70
CA LYS A 2 45.49 -15.64 13.26
C LYS A 2 44.55 -14.42 13.45
N LYS A 3 45.08 -13.22 13.73
CA LYS A 3 44.27 -12.02 14.01
C LYS A 3 43.47 -11.50 12.80
N ASN A 4 43.96 -11.71 11.58
CA ASN A 4 43.29 -11.26 10.35
C ASN A 4 42.15 -12.20 9.94
N ILE A 5 42.25 -13.49 10.31
CA ILE A 5 41.23 -14.51 10.06
C ILE A 5 40.00 -14.27 10.93
N LEU A 6 40.18 -13.91 12.20
CA LEU A 6 39.07 -13.58 13.11
C LEU A 6 38.30 -12.32 12.68
N ARG A 7 38.99 -11.28 12.16
CA ARG A 7 38.33 -10.11 11.57
C ARG A 7 37.57 -10.44 10.29
N TYR A 8 38.16 -11.28 9.42
CA TYR A 8 37.52 -11.72 8.18
C TYR A 8 36.28 -12.60 8.44
N LEU A 9 36.32 -13.49 9.43
CA LEU A 9 35.15 -14.25 9.88
C LEU A 9 34.08 -13.33 10.47
N SER A 10 34.44 -12.34 11.29
CA SER A 10 33.49 -11.40 11.88
C SER A 10 32.79 -10.53 10.82
N ILE A 11 33.49 -10.10 9.77
CA ILE A 11 32.92 -9.31 8.66
C ILE A 11 32.04 -10.19 7.76
N LYS A 12 32.45 -11.45 7.50
CA LYS A 12 31.63 -12.41 6.73
C LYS A 12 30.33 -12.78 7.45
N HIS A 13 30.36 -12.99 8.76
CA HIS A 13 29.15 -13.24 9.54
C HIS A 13 28.24 -12.02 9.56
N LEU A 14 28.81 -10.81 9.65
CA LEU A 14 28.03 -9.56 9.58
C LEU A 14 27.35 -9.37 8.21
N LEU A 15 28.04 -9.66 7.09
CA LEU A 15 27.47 -9.59 5.75
C LEU A 15 26.39 -10.66 5.48
N LEU A 16 26.53 -11.85 6.05
CA LEU A 16 25.59 -12.97 5.88
C LEU A 16 24.29 -12.76 6.67
N VAL A 17 24.36 -12.07 7.81
CA VAL A 17 23.19 -11.65 8.61
C VAL A 17 22.41 -10.53 7.91
N ILE A 18 23.09 -9.56 7.29
CA ILE A 18 22.42 -8.46 6.55
C ILE A 18 21.65 -8.98 5.33
N LEU A 19 22.20 -9.96 4.59
CA LEU A 19 21.47 -10.59 3.48
C LEU A 19 20.26 -11.41 3.93
N ALA A 20 20.31 -12.04 5.11
CA ALA A 20 19.19 -12.80 5.65
C ALA A 20 18.05 -11.89 6.13
N THR A 21 18.34 -10.70 6.66
CA THR A 21 17.32 -9.74 7.11
C THR A 21 16.54 -9.08 5.98
N SER A 22 17.15 -8.88 4.81
CA SER A 22 16.48 -8.25 3.66
C SER A 22 15.47 -9.15 2.97
N PHE A 23 15.63 -10.48 3.08
CA PHE A 23 14.67 -11.44 2.50
C PHE A 23 13.36 -11.51 3.32
N SER A 24 13.44 -11.30 4.64
CA SER A 24 12.27 -11.31 5.53
C SER A 24 11.36 -10.08 5.35
N GLN A 25 11.91 -8.93 4.92
CA GLN A 25 11.12 -7.71 4.72
C GLN A 25 10.21 -7.78 3.48
N GLN A 26 10.58 -8.57 2.47
CA GLN A 26 9.83 -8.65 1.22
C GLN A 26 8.53 -9.46 1.36
N LEU A 27 8.50 -10.49 2.20
CA LEU A 27 7.33 -11.38 2.35
C LEU A 27 6.13 -10.68 2.98
N ILE A 28 6.36 -9.73 3.90
CA ILE A 28 5.30 -8.97 4.57
C ILE A 28 4.68 -7.95 3.60
N ALA A 29 5.52 -7.29 2.80
CA ALA A 29 5.05 -6.33 1.79
C ALA A 29 4.17 -7.01 0.72
N ASP A 30 4.56 -8.21 0.26
CA ASP A 30 3.74 -8.96 -0.72
C ASP A 30 2.41 -9.43 -0.10
N GLU A 31 2.39 -9.87 1.17
CA GLU A 31 1.14 -10.27 1.85
C GLU A 31 0.18 -9.08 2.05
N ILE A 32 0.69 -7.94 2.54
CA ILE A 32 -0.09 -6.71 2.72
C ILE A 32 -0.64 -6.24 1.38
N ASN A 33 0.17 -6.30 0.31
CA ASN A 33 -0.25 -5.92 -1.04
C ASN A 33 -1.32 -6.87 -1.61
N VAL A 34 -1.20 -8.19 -1.40
CA VAL A 34 -2.23 -9.16 -1.80
C VAL A 34 -3.54 -8.90 -1.06
N SER A 35 -3.49 -8.57 0.24
CA SER A 35 -4.67 -8.17 1.01
C SER A 35 -5.27 -6.84 0.52
N GLY A 36 -4.44 -5.83 0.26
CA GLY A 36 -4.88 -4.51 -0.20
C GLY A 36 -5.51 -4.55 -1.59
N GLN A 37 -4.92 -5.30 -2.51
CA GLN A 37 -5.50 -5.52 -3.84
C GLN A 37 -6.86 -6.21 -3.75
N ALA A 38 -7.00 -7.24 -2.91
CA ALA A 38 -8.27 -7.93 -2.73
C ALA A 38 -9.37 -6.98 -2.23
N VAL A 39 -9.09 -6.20 -1.18
CA VAL A 39 -10.01 -5.20 -0.63
C VAL A 39 -10.37 -4.15 -1.68
N PHE A 40 -9.38 -3.66 -2.44
CA PHE A 40 -9.64 -2.73 -3.55
C PHE A 40 -10.59 -3.32 -4.57
N VAL A 41 -10.34 -4.54 -5.05
CA VAL A 41 -11.16 -5.21 -6.06
C VAL A 41 -12.59 -5.43 -5.58
N GLU A 42 -12.75 -5.85 -4.33
CA GLU A 42 -14.06 -6.19 -3.76
C GLU A 42 -14.91 -4.95 -3.43
N ASN A 43 -14.29 -3.87 -2.92
CA ASN A 43 -15.02 -2.75 -2.33
C ASN A 43 -14.81 -1.44 -3.11
N CYS A 44 -13.58 -1.11 -3.46
CA CYS A 44 -13.22 0.21 -3.99
C CYS A 44 -13.38 0.31 -5.51
N ALA A 45 -13.12 -0.78 -6.24
CA ALA A 45 -13.04 -0.85 -7.69
C ALA A 45 -14.33 -0.39 -8.38
N SER A 46 -15.48 -0.61 -7.75
CA SER A 46 -16.77 -0.20 -8.30
C SER A 46 -16.82 1.30 -8.65
N CYS A 47 -16.10 2.14 -7.89
CA CYS A 47 -15.99 3.58 -8.14
C CYS A 47 -14.62 3.95 -8.73
N HIS A 48 -13.54 3.32 -8.27
CA HIS A 48 -12.17 3.74 -8.60
C HIS A 48 -11.53 3.03 -9.80
N SER A 49 -12.17 2.06 -10.47
CA SER A 49 -11.57 1.42 -11.65
C SER A 49 -11.66 2.22 -12.96
N GLY A 50 -12.31 3.39 -12.95
CA GLY A 50 -12.57 4.15 -14.17
C GLY A 50 -13.71 3.52 -14.96
N GLY A 51 -14.92 4.06 -14.79
CA GLY A 51 -16.13 3.53 -15.40
C GLY A 51 -17.31 4.45 -15.12
N PHE A 52 -18.51 4.04 -15.53
CA PHE A 52 -19.69 4.89 -15.43
C PHE A 52 -20.00 5.31 -13.98
N LYS A 53 -19.88 4.38 -13.02
CA LYS A 53 -20.09 4.70 -11.60
C LYS A 53 -19.05 5.69 -11.08
N GLY A 54 -17.76 5.48 -11.39
CA GLY A 54 -16.69 6.43 -11.07
C GLY A 54 -16.92 7.81 -11.68
N TRP A 55 -17.40 7.89 -12.92
CA TRP A 55 -17.74 9.14 -13.58
C TRP A 55 -18.91 9.86 -12.91
N ILE A 56 -19.97 9.13 -12.50
CA ILE A 56 -21.12 9.71 -11.79
C ILE A 56 -20.69 10.26 -10.43
N THR A 57 -19.87 9.52 -9.69
CA THR A 57 -19.44 9.93 -8.34
C THR A 57 -18.28 10.92 -8.36
N GLY A 58 -17.62 11.12 -9.52
CA GLY A 58 -16.39 11.91 -9.62
C GLY A 58 -15.18 11.23 -8.96
N ALA A 59 -15.25 9.92 -8.74
CA ALA A 59 -14.17 9.18 -8.11
C ALA A 59 -12.95 9.11 -9.06
N PRO A 60 -11.75 9.52 -8.62
CA PRO A 60 -10.56 9.46 -9.45
C PRO A 60 -10.20 8.00 -9.75
N ALA A 61 -9.97 7.69 -11.02
CA ALA A 61 -9.70 6.31 -11.43
C ALA A 61 -8.25 5.91 -11.10
N ILE A 62 -8.05 4.66 -10.71
CA ILE A 62 -6.75 4.05 -10.48
C ILE A 62 -5.89 4.16 -11.75
N GLY A 63 -4.62 4.53 -11.59
CA GLY A 63 -3.70 4.75 -12.70
C GLY A 63 -3.83 6.13 -13.40
N GLU A 64 -4.86 6.92 -13.12
CA GLU A 64 -4.98 8.29 -13.66
C GLU A 64 -4.09 9.27 -12.88
N LYS A 65 -2.78 9.21 -13.13
CA LYS A 65 -1.77 9.97 -12.36
C LYS A 65 -2.11 11.45 -12.14
N GLN A 66 -2.66 12.11 -13.17
CA GLN A 66 -3.02 13.53 -13.10
C GLN A 66 -4.14 13.80 -12.09
N ALA A 67 -5.17 12.95 -12.05
CA ALA A 67 -6.28 13.07 -11.10
C ALA A 67 -5.83 12.86 -9.64
N TRP A 68 -4.74 12.11 -9.43
CA TRP A 68 -4.25 11.75 -8.11
C TRP A 68 -3.14 12.65 -7.55
N GLN A 69 -2.57 13.57 -8.34
CA GLN A 69 -1.42 14.38 -7.92
C GLN A 69 -1.64 15.09 -6.58
N GLU A 70 -2.80 15.72 -6.39
CA GLU A 70 -3.10 16.47 -5.16
C GLU A 70 -3.28 15.55 -3.94
N PHE A 71 -3.78 14.33 -4.14
CA PHE A 71 -3.94 13.35 -3.06
C PHE A 71 -2.61 12.71 -2.68
N LEU A 72 -1.80 12.34 -3.69
CA LEU A 72 -0.46 11.80 -3.49
C LEU A 72 0.44 12.78 -2.72
N ALA A 73 0.26 14.10 -2.92
CA ALA A 73 0.97 15.13 -2.17
C ALA A 73 0.61 15.17 -0.67
N LYS A 74 -0.57 14.66 -0.27
CA LYS A 74 -0.99 14.55 1.14
C LYS A 74 -0.38 13.32 1.84
N GLY A 75 0.00 12.31 1.06
CA GLY A 75 0.57 11.06 1.55
C GLY A 75 -0.47 10.02 1.99
N VAL A 76 -0.03 8.77 2.10
CA VAL A 76 -0.89 7.59 2.39
C VAL A 76 -1.68 7.78 3.68
N ASP A 77 -1.05 8.17 4.79
CA ASP A 77 -1.73 8.30 6.09
C ASP A 77 -2.97 9.19 6.03
N LYS A 78 -2.88 10.33 5.33
CA LYS A 78 -4.00 11.27 5.19
C LYS A 78 -5.07 10.75 4.24
N MET A 79 -4.67 10.04 3.19
CA MET A 79 -5.60 9.39 2.28
C MET A 79 -6.36 8.28 3.02
N SER A 80 -5.67 7.42 3.77
CA SER A 80 -6.26 6.35 4.55
C SER A 80 -7.21 6.86 5.63
N GLN A 81 -6.81 7.92 6.37
CA GLN A 81 -7.69 8.53 7.37
C GLN A 81 -8.99 9.05 6.73
N ALA A 82 -8.90 9.76 5.60
CA ALA A 82 -10.09 10.24 4.88
C ALA A 82 -10.96 9.08 4.36
N THR A 83 -10.35 7.98 3.94
CA THR A 83 -11.09 6.77 3.51
C THR A 83 -11.82 6.09 4.67
N ILE A 84 -11.17 5.99 5.83
CA ILE A 84 -11.75 5.40 7.04
C ILE A 84 -12.95 6.23 7.50
N GLU A 85 -12.80 7.56 7.57
CA GLU A 85 -13.84 8.49 8.01
C GLU A 85 -14.96 8.69 6.97
N GLY A 86 -14.67 8.46 5.69
CA GLY A 86 -15.52 8.82 4.55
C GLY A 86 -15.28 10.27 4.09
N VAL A 87 -15.33 10.51 2.79
CA VAL A 87 -15.04 11.83 2.19
C VAL A 87 -15.73 12.00 0.84
N ASP A 88 -16.28 13.19 0.58
CA ASP A 88 -16.81 13.62 -0.73
C ASP A 88 -17.71 12.59 -1.44
N GLY A 89 -18.59 11.92 -0.68
CA GLY A 89 -19.52 10.91 -1.21
C GLY A 89 -18.96 9.48 -1.28
N MET A 90 -17.72 9.27 -0.85
CA MET A 90 -17.22 7.94 -0.49
C MET A 90 -17.71 7.58 0.92
N ASP A 91 -18.36 6.43 1.03
CA ASP A 91 -18.81 5.89 2.31
C ASP A 91 -17.62 5.64 3.26
N PRO A 92 -17.81 5.74 4.59
CA PRO A 92 -16.79 5.35 5.56
C PRO A 92 -16.25 3.95 5.27
N MET A 93 -14.96 3.74 5.57
CA MET A 93 -14.26 2.49 5.25
C MET A 93 -14.28 2.11 3.75
N GLY A 94 -14.53 3.08 2.87
CA GLY A 94 -14.71 2.82 1.43
C GLY A 94 -15.88 1.88 1.11
N GLY A 95 -16.87 1.79 2.02
CA GLY A 95 -18.01 0.87 1.91
C GLY A 95 -17.74 -0.58 2.34
N CYS A 96 -16.56 -0.88 2.91
CA CYS A 96 -16.26 -2.21 3.43
C CYS A 96 -16.64 -2.34 4.92
N ASP A 97 -17.87 -2.76 5.20
CA ASP A 97 -18.38 -2.91 6.58
C ASP A 97 -17.67 -3.99 7.42
N SER A 98 -16.97 -4.91 6.76
CA SER A 98 -16.26 -6.03 7.40
C SER A 98 -14.74 -5.84 7.48
N CYS A 99 -14.19 -4.76 6.91
CA CYS A 99 -12.75 -4.52 6.88
C CYS A 99 -12.26 -3.94 8.20
N THR A 100 -11.02 -4.26 8.57
CA THR A 100 -10.28 -3.48 9.58
C THR A 100 -9.66 -2.23 8.97
N GLU A 101 -9.28 -1.25 9.80
CA GLU A 101 -8.60 -0.05 9.32
C GLU A 101 -7.29 -0.38 8.59
N GLU A 102 -6.55 -1.39 9.05
CA GLU A 102 -5.32 -1.85 8.40
C GLU A 102 -5.57 -2.38 6.99
N GLN A 103 -6.70 -3.07 6.78
CA GLN A 103 -7.11 -3.55 5.46
C GLN A 103 -7.47 -2.39 4.52
N ILE A 104 -8.08 -1.32 5.05
CA ILE A 104 -8.33 -0.09 4.28
C ILE A 104 -7.02 0.62 3.95
N VAL A 105 -6.10 0.72 4.91
CA VAL A 105 -4.76 1.30 4.66
C VAL A 105 -4.05 0.53 3.54
N ALA A 106 -4.03 -0.80 3.60
CA ALA A 106 -3.43 -1.64 2.56
C ALA A 106 -4.07 -1.43 1.18
N ALA A 107 -5.39 -1.25 1.12
CA ALA A 107 -6.10 -0.95 -0.14
C ALA A 107 -5.73 0.42 -0.72
N VAL A 108 -5.55 1.43 0.14
CA VAL A 108 -5.07 2.76 -0.26
C VAL A 108 -3.63 2.68 -0.75
N GLU A 109 -2.75 1.96 -0.05
CA GLU A 109 -1.37 1.73 -0.49
C GLU A 109 -1.32 1.03 -1.85
N TYR A 110 -2.16 0.00 -2.06
CA TYR A 110 -2.30 -0.64 -3.36
C TYR A 110 -2.68 0.38 -4.43
N LEU A 111 -3.75 1.16 -4.23
CA LEU A 111 -4.20 2.16 -5.19
C LEU A 111 -3.08 3.16 -5.52
N VAL A 112 -2.41 3.67 -4.49
CA VAL A 112 -1.28 4.60 -4.62
C VAL A 112 -0.15 3.97 -5.44
N SER A 113 0.21 2.71 -5.16
CA SER A 113 1.25 1.99 -5.91
C SER A 113 0.92 1.83 -7.40
N GLN A 114 -0.36 1.73 -7.76
CA GLN A 114 -0.81 1.63 -9.14
C GLN A 114 -0.92 3.00 -9.84
N THR A 115 -0.77 4.10 -9.10
CA THR A 115 -1.09 5.44 -9.59
C THR A 115 0.07 6.45 -9.50
N GLN A 116 1.20 6.05 -8.90
CA GLN A 116 2.46 6.81 -8.96
C GLN A 116 3.15 6.68 -10.32
#